data_AF-A0A061NBK1-F1
#
_entry.id   AF-A0A061NBK1-F1
#
_cell.length_a   1.000
_cell.length_b   1.000
_cell.length_c   1.000
_cell.angle_alpha   90.00
_cell.angle_beta   90.00
_cell.angle_gamma   90.00
#
_symmetry.space_group_name_H-M   'P 1'
#
loop_
_entity.id
_entity.type
_entity.pdbx_description
1 polymer ?
#
loop_
_entity_poly.entity_id
_entity_poly.type
_entity_poly.pdbx_seq_one_letter_code
_entity_poly.pdbx_strand_id
1 'polypeptide(L)'
;MQPDIMTIVNEYNMEINPRTAYKVQVEAKCPFCHGDANNRRKYKFSINAEMHVFRCWLCNESGYVYDLEAHLSNKPYEEVRKKYTKRKLHKAEKLSPKQLEKIEKRHLKVDYEAFKQQFTQIEKEWDDYCLGQKRLLLSKILLSHVLNLDMMSAIHAQVESSEIPNIYSETMHEYLHIETSKEPWAIEVRASIKSLLQDYQSENEHTLMAVLLIRHYKQVGRLKH
;
A
#
# COMPACT_ATOMS: atom_id res chain seq x y z
N MET A 1 -10.02 8.43 -7.46
CA MET A 1 -11.02 9.49 -7.22
C MET A 1 -11.71 9.72 -8.55
N GLN A 2 -13.04 9.64 -8.60
CA GLN A 2 -13.77 9.91 -9.84
C GLN A 2 -13.82 11.43 -10.05
N PRO A 3 -13.43 11.95 -11.23
CA PRO A 3 -13.52 13.37 -11.51
C PRO A 3 -14.98 13.81 -11.58
N ASP A 4 -15.24 15.05 -11.19
CA ASP A 4 -16.52 15.68 -11.41
C ASP A 4 -16.75 15.91 -12.91
N ILE A 5 -17.86 15.38 -13.42
CA ILE A 5 -18.23 15.49 -14.84
C ILE A 5 -18.39 16.94 -15.29
N MET A 6 -18.84 17.84 -14.42
CA MET A 6 -18.99 19.26 -14.77
C MET A 6 -17.64 19.96 -14.91
N THR A 7 -16.62 19.52 -14.17
CA THR A 7 -15.25 19.99 -14.35
C THR A 7 -14.74 19.65 -15.74
N ILE A 8 -14.94 18.41 -16.21
CA ILE A 8 -14.58 17.98 -17.58
C ILE A 8 -15.32 18.80 -18.65
N VAL A 9 -16.65 18.95 -18.48
CA VAL A 9 -17.49 19.74 -19.41
C VAL A 9 -16.95 21.17 -19.57
N ASN A 10 -16.54 21.80 -18.47
CA ASN A 10 -15.98 23.14 -18.48
C ASN A 10 -14.55 23.18 -19.06
N GLU A 11 -13.67 22.24 -18.68
CA GLU A 11 -12.29 22.14 -19.19
C GLU A 11 -12.24 22.02 -20.72
N TYR A 12 -13.18 21.26 -21.29
CA TYR A 12 -13.29 21.05 -22.74
C TYR A 12 -14.23 22.05 -23.42
N ASN A 13 -14.67 23.10 -22.74
CA ASN A 13 -15.51 24.18 -23.27
C ASN A 13 -16.78 23.70 -23.98
N MET A 14 -17.46 22.69 -23.42
CA MET A 14 -18.72 22.20 -23.99
C MET A 14 -19.80 23.28 -23.88
N GLU A 15 -20.57 23.45 -24.96
CA GLU A 15 -21.69 24.40 -24.96
C GLU A 15 -22.87 23.83 -24.17
N ILE A 16 -23.07 24.37 -22.96
CA ILE A 16 -24.16 24.02 -22.05
C ILE A 16 -25.37 24.95 -22.22
N ASN A 17 -26.57 24.44 -21.96
CA ASN A 17 -27.79 25.24 -21.88
C ASN A 17 -27.75 26.10 -20.60
N PRO A 18 -27.72 27.44 -20.72
CA PRO A 18 -27.62 28.32 -19.55
C PRO A 18 -28.77 28.15 -18.56
N ARG A 19 -29.94 27.69 -19.03
CA ARG A 19 -31.14 27.52 -18.19
C ARG A 19 -31.07 26.29 -17.28
N THR A 20 -30.20 25.33 -17.60
CA THR A 20 -30.03 24.09 -16.85
C THR A 20 -28.65 23.98 -16.21
N ALA A 21 -27.75 24.95 -16.42
CA ALA A 21 -26.37 24.93 -15.93
C ALA A 21 -26.25 24.79 -14.40
N TYR A 22 -27.25 25.25 -13.64
CA TYR A 22 -27.30 25.17 -12.17
C TYR A 22 -28.11 23.96 -11.65
N LYS A 23 -28.62 23.10 -12.53
CA LYS A 23 -29.45 21.94 -12.16
C LYS A 23 -28.62 20.67 -12.12
N VAL A 24 -29.12 19.65 -11.41
CA VAL A 24 -28.52 18.31 -11.40
C VAL A 24 -28.46 17.70 -12.80
N GLN A 25 -29.53 17.87 -13.58
CA GLN A 25 -29.54 17.54 -15.00
C GLN A 25 -29.24 18.78 -15.83
N VAL A 26 -28.04 18.80 -16.41
CA VAL A 26 -27.56 19.84 -17.31
C VAL A 26 -27.75 19.37 -18.75
N GLU A 27 -28.34 20.20 -19.59
CA GLU A 27 -28.39 19.96 -21.02
C GLU A 27 -27.20 20.65 -21.71
N ALA A 28 -26.64 20.01 -22.73
CA ALA A 28 -25.53 20.50 -23.52
C ALA A 28 -25.65 20.08 -24.99
N LYS A 29 -24.75 20.59 -25.82
CA LYS A 29 -24.53 20.10 -27.19
C LYS A 29 -23.84 18.75 -27.16
N CYS A 30 -24.23 17.86 -28.07
CA CYS A 30 -23.62 16.54 -28.13
C CYS A 30 -22.22 16.60 -28.78
N PRO A 31 -21.15 16.18 -28.08
CA PRO A 31 -19.81 16.14 -28.65
C PRO A 31 -19.55 14.90 -29.53
N PHE A 32 -20.49 13.94 -29.56
CA PHE A 32 -20.35 12.69 -30.32
C PHE A 32 -20.88 12.81 -31.75
N CYS A 33 -22.13 13.26 -31.90
CA CYS A 33 -22.80 13.30 -33.20
C CYS A 33 -22.94 14.71 -33.78
N HIS A 34 -22.73 15.75 -32.97
CA HIS A 34 -22.91 17.15 -33.36
C HIS A 34 -24.27 17.49 -34.01
N GLY A 35 -25.29 16.62 -33.86
CA GLY A 35 -26.58 16.75 -34.53
C GLY A 35 -27.40 17.97 -34.09
N ASP A 36 -27.03 18.57 -32.95
CA ASP A 36 -27.62 19.80 -32.44
C ASP A 36 -26.69 21.04 -32.54
N ALA A 37 -25.48 20.91 -33.09
CA ALA A 37 -24.49 22.00 -33.17
C ALA A 37 -25.03 23.23 -33.91
N ASN A 38 -25.74 23.03 -35.02
CA ASN A 38 -26.28 24.14 -35.82
C ASN A 38 -27.63 24.70 -35.29
N ASN A 39 -28.21 24.09 -34.25
CA ASN A 39 -29.50 24.50 -33.71
C ASN A 39 -29.34 25.25 -32.38
N ARG A 40 -29.23 26.58 -32.40
CA ARG A 40 -28.99 27.45 -31.22
C ARG A 40 -29.90 27.26 -30.00
N ARG A 41 -31.05 26.58 -30.14
CA ARG A 41 -32.01 26.35 -29.04
C ARG A 41 -32.27 24.88 -28.71
N LYS A 42 -31.57 23.94 -29.34
CA LYS A 42 -31.74 22.51 -29.07
C LYS A 42 -30.49 21.99 -28.38
N TYR A 43 -30.68 21.39 -27.21
CA TYR A 43 -29.67 20.67 -26.46
C TYR A 43 -30.19 19.26 -26.28
N LYS A 44 -29.50 18.28 -26.84
CA LYS A 44 -29.94 16.86 -26.83
C LYS A 44 -28.99 15.96 -26.08
N PHE A 45 -27.97 16.53 -25.47
CA PHE A 45 -27.06 15.84 -24.57
C PHE A 45 -27.42 16.17 -23.13
N SER A 46 -27.86 15.20 -22.36
CA SER A 46 -28.16 15.36 -20.93
C SER A 46 -26.99 14.83 -20.10
N ILE A 47 -26.58 15.60 -19.11
CA ILE A 47 -25.51 15.28 -18.16
C ILE A 47 -26.13 15.31 -16.76
N ASN A 48 -25.98 14.22 -16.00
CA ASN A 48 -26.35 14.21 -14.58
C ASN A 48 -25.07 14.47 -13.77
N ALA A 49 -24.98 15.66 -13.17
CA ALA A 49 -23.81 16.10 -12.41
C ALA A 49 -23.59 15.27 -11.13
N GLU A 50 -24.67 14.80 -10.49
CA GLU A 50 -24.61 14.03 -9.24
C GLU A 50 -24.21 12.58 -9.49
N MET A 51 -24.75 11.95 -10.54
CA MET A 51 -24.46 10.57 -10.89
C MET A 51 -23.22 10.43 -11.80
N HIS A 52 -22.66 11.55 -12.28
CA HIS A 52 -21.53 11.59 -13.21
C HIS A 52 -21.72 10.75 -14.49
N VAL A 53 -22.95 10.78 -15.04
CA VAL A 53 -23.34 10.08 -16.27
C VAL A 53 -23.88 11.04 -17.31
N PHE A 54 -23.84 10.63 -18.58
CA PHE A 54 -24.43 11.36 -19.68
C PHE A 54 -25.26 10.47 -20.61
N ARG A 55 -26.15 11.11 -21.39
CA ARG A 55 -26.89 10.48 -22.48
C ARG A 55 -27.22 11.48 -23.58
N CYS A 56 -26.99 11.10 -24.83
CA CYS A 56 -27.50 11.80 -26.00
C CYS A 56 -28.85 11.21 -26.44
N TRP A 57 -29.85 12.06 -26.62
CA TRP A 57 -31.17 11.69 -27.12
C TRP A 57 -31.28 11.65 -28.65
N LEU A 58 -30.20 11.96 -29.37
CA LEU A 58 -30.14 11.88 -30.84
C LEU A 58 -29.39 10.64 -31.33
N CYS A 59 -28.14 10.46 -30.90
CA CYS A 59 -27.32 9.32 -31.32
C CYS A 59 -27.33 8.15 -30.32
N ASN A 60 -28.08 8.28 -29.22
CA ASN A 60 -28.15 7.28 -28.13
C ASN A 60 -26.83 6.98 -27.40
N GLU A 61 -25.75 7.71 -27.68
CA GLU A 61 -24.51 7.59 -26.90
C GLU A 61 -24.75 7.89 -25.43
N SER A 62 -24.19 7.06 -24.55
CA SER A 62 -24.33 7.19 -23.09
C SER A 62 -23.14 6.57 -22.38
N GLY A 63 -22.81 7.08 -21.19
CA GLY A 63 -21.65 6.60 -20.45
C GLY A 63 -21.41 7.41 -19.18
N TYR A 64 -20.23 7.20 -18.60
CA TYR A 64 -19.76 7.88 -17.39
C TYR A 64 -18.74 8.98 -17.72
N VAL A 65 -18.32 9.73 -16.71
CA VAL A 65 -17.33 10.81 -16.85
C VAL A 65 -16.05 10.42 -17.59
N TYR A 66 -15.53 9.21 -17.39
CA TYR A 66 -14.31 8.76 -18.09
C TYR A 66 -14.53 8.53 -19.57
N ASP A 67 -15.71 8.02 -19.96
CA ASP A 67 -16.07 7.82 -21.38
C ASP A 67 -16.18 9.17 -22.09
N LEU A 68 -16.76 10.16 -21.41
CA LEU A 68 -16.87 11.52 -21.91
C LEU A 68 -15.49 12.15 -22.13
N GLU A 69 -14.61 12.09 -21.14
CA GLU A 69 -13.27 12.65 -21.26
C GLU A 69 -12.42 11.90 -22.30
N ALA A 70 -12.52 10.57 -22.37
CA ALA A 70 -11.84 9.78 -23.40
C ALA A 70 -12.21 10.26 -24.81
N HIS A 71 -13.49 10.50 -25.05
CA HIS A 71 -13.98 11.05 -26.32
C HIS A 71 -13.49 12.49 -26.56
N LEU A 72 -13.66 13.39 -25.58
CA LEU A 72 -13.29 14.81 -25.72
C LEU A 72 -11.78 15.03 -25.87
N SER A 73 -10.97 14.20 -25.22
CA SER A 73 -9.51 14.25 -25.28
C SER A 73 -8.92 13.47 -26.44
N ASN A 74 -9.72 12.68 -27.16
CA ASN A 74 -9.31 11.71 -28.17
C ASN A 74 -8.23 10.74 -27.64
N LYS A 75 -8.41 10.28 -26.39
CA LYS A 75 -7.50 9.34 -25.73
C LYS A 75 -8.20 8.02 -25.42
N PRO A 76 -7.47 6.90 -25.40
CA PRO A 76 -8.02 5.63 -24.95
C PRO A 76 -8.53 5.74 -23.50
N TYR A 77 -9.66 5.08 -23.21
CA TYR A 77 -10.26 5.02 -21.86
C TYR A 77 -9.24 4.66 -20.77
N GLU A 78 -8.36 3.70 -21.03
CA GLU A 78 -7.33 3.27 -20.07
C GLU A 78 -6.29 4.37 -19.76
N GLU A 79 -6.01 5.28 -20.69
CA GLU A 79 -5.12 6.41 -20.43
C GLU A 79 -5.80 7.45 -19.53
N VAL A 80 -7.06 7.78 -19.82
CA VAL A 80 -7.88 8.67 -18.99
C VAL A 80 -8.06 8.10 -17.60
N ARG A 81 -8.42 6.81 -17.48
CA ARG A 81 -8.53 6.13 -16.19
C ARG A 81 -7.23 6.21 -15.40
N LYS A 82 -6.07 6.05 -16.05
CA LYS A 82 -4.73 6.20 -15.44
C LYS A 82 -4.45 7.61 -14.91
N LYS A 83 -4.94 8.65 -15.57
CA LYS A 83 -4.85 10.06 -15.11
C LYS A 83 -5.45 10.22 -13.71
N TYR A 84 -6.59 9.57 -13.44
CA TYR A 84 -7.32 9.69 -12.16
C TYR A 84 -7.04 8.58 -11.13
N THR A 85 -6.30 7.54 -11.52
CA THR A 85 -5.92 6.43 -10.63
C THR A 85 -4.54 6.59 -9.99
N LYS A 86 -3.73 7.59 -10.36
CA LYS A 86 -2.39 7.77 -9.78
C LYS A 86 -2.36 8.77 -8.62
N ARG A 87 -3.00 8.44 -7.50
CA ARG A 87 -2.48 8.96 -6.23
C ARG A 87 -1.27 8.13 -5.86
N LYS A 88 -0.09 8.75 -5.72
CA LYS A 88 1.05 8.09 -5.06
C LYS A 88 0.63 7.84 -3.60
N LEU A 89 0.20 6.62 -3.32
CA LEU A 89 -0.13 6.21 -1.96
C LEU A 89 1.14 6.24 -1.11
N HIS A 90 1.04 6.83 0.07
CA HIS A 90 2.10 6.77 1.07
C HIS A 90 2.38 5.30 1.44
N LYS A 91 3.60 4.96 1.89
CA LYS A 91 3.91 3.56 2.27
C LYS A 91 2.97 3.04 3.36
N ALA A 92 2.70 3.86 4.38
CA ALA A 92 1.71 3.59 5.42
C ALA A 92 0.31 3.25 4.86
N GLU A 93 -0.13 3.90 3.78
CA GLU A 93 -1.43 3.62 3.15
C GLU A 93 -1.47 2.26 2.45
N LYS A 94 -0.32 1.77 2.00
CA LYS A 94 -0.20 0.46 1.35
C LYS A 94 -0.27 -0.70 2.35
N LEU A 95 -0.14 -0.44 3.65
CA LEU A 95 -0.20 -1.48 4.68
C LEU A 95 -1.60 -2.08 4.77
N SER A 96 -1.66 -3.41 4.77
CA SER A 96 -2.90 -4.17 4.96
C SER A 96 -3.43 -4.00 6.39
N PRO A 97 -4.72 -4.25 6.65
CA PRO A 97 -5.26 -4.23 8.01
C PRO A 97 -4.52 -5.15 8.98
N LYS A 98 -4.07 -6.33 8.52
CA LYS A 98 -3.29 -7.28 9.33
C LYS A 98 -1.88 -6.76 9.64
N GLN A 99 -1.23 -6.10 8.68
CA GLN A 99 0.08 -5.48 8.90
C GLN A 99 -0.01 -4.33 9.93
N LEU A 100 -1.05 -3.50 9.84
CA LEU A 100 -1.31 -2.46 10.83
C LEU A 100 -1.66 -3.02 12.22
N GLU A 101 -2.23 -4.22 12.29
CA GLU A 101 -2.50 -4.90 13.55
C GLU A 101 -1.20 -5.31 14.27
N LYS A 102 -0.15 -5.71 13.52
CA LYS A 102 1.16 -6.05 14.10
C LYS A 102 1.85 -4.89 14.81
N ILE A 103 1.57 -3.66 14.38
CA ILE A 103 2.08 -2.43 15.00
C ILE A 103 1.01 -1.70 15.82
N GLU A 104 -0.12 -2.35 16.12
CA GLU A 104 -1.20 -1.81 16.96
C GLU A 104 -1.88 -0.53 16.39
N LYS A 105 -1.75 -0.27 15.08
CA LYS A 105 -2.29 0.93 14.39
C LYS A 105 -3.56 0.68 13.58
N ARG A 106 -4.14 -0.53 13.63
CA ARG A 106 -5.36 -0.88 12.86
C ARG A 106 -6.54 0.08 13.13
N HIS A 107 -6.67 0.55 14.36
CA HIS A 107 -7.74 1.45 14.80
C HIS A 107 -7.71 2.81 14.08
N LEU A 108 -6.54 3.26 13.60
CA LEU A 108 -6.41 4.56 12.94
C LEU A 108 -7.11 4.60 11.58
N LYS A 109 -7.38 3.46 10.94
CA LYS A 109 -8.12 3.44 9.67
C LYS A 109 -9.59 3.86 9.79
N VAL A 110 -10.11 4.04 11.01
CA VAL A 110 -11.47 4.55 11.25
C VAL A 110 -11.53 6.06 10.95
N ASP A 111 -10.47 6.81 11.25
CA ASP A 111 -10.33 8.24 10.97
C ASP A 111 -9.14 8.46 10.02
N TYR A 112 -9.45 8.65 8.75
CA TYR A 112 -8.43 8.79 7.72
C TYR A 112 -7.56 10.06 7.88
N GLU A 113 -8.09 11.15 8.42
CA GLU A 113 -7.29 12.37 8.63
C GLU A 113 -6.32 12.18 9.80
N ALA A 114 -6.76 11.55 10.89
CA ALA A 114 -5.87 11.16 11.98
C ALA A 114 -4.80 10.15 11.53
N PHE A 115 -5.16 9.21 10.65
CA PHE A 115 -4.23 8.25 10.05
C PHE A 115 -3.15 8.97 9.20
N LYS A 116 -3.56 9.96 8.40
CA LYS A 116 -2.67 10.75 7.54
C LYS A 116 -1.63 11.53 8.31
N GLN A 117 -2.00 12.10 9.46
CA GLN A 117 -1.06 12.82 10.33
C GLN A 117 0.04 11.92 10.90
N GLN A 118 -0.20 10.61 11.00
CA GLN A 118 0.74 9.63 11.58
C GLN A 118 1.53 8.85 10.53
N PHE A 119 1.43 9.17 9.24
CA PHE A 119 2.05 8.41 8.16
C PHE A 119 3.54 8.12 8.35
N THR A 120 4.32 9.14 8.72
CA THR A 120 5.76 8.98 8.95
C THR A 120 6.05 8.07 10.14
N GLN A 121 5.26 8.19 11.21
CA GLN A 121 5.40 7.34 12.39
C GLN A 121 5.02 5.89 12.08
N ILE A 122 3.91 5.66 11.39
CA ILE A 122 3.45 4.32 10.98
C ILE A 122 4.48 3.66 10.06
N GLU A 123 5.05 4.40 9.11
CA GLU A 123 6.10 3.88 8.25
C GLU A 123 7.33 3.46 9.06
N LYS A 124 7.79 4.32 9.97
CA LYS A 124 8.92 3.99 10.85
C LYS A 124 8.65 2.76 11.72
N GLU A 125 7.51 2.72 12.41
CA GLU A 125 7.14 1.59 13.28
C GLU A 125 7.02 0.28 12.49
N TRP A 126 6.51 0.34 11.25
CA TRP A 126 6.44 -0.82 10.38
C TRP A 126 7.82 -1.29 9.91
N ASP A 127 8.70 -0.36 9.52
CA ASP A 127 10.07 -0.68 9.13
C ASP A 127 10.86 -1.28 10.30
N ASP A 128 10.70 -0.72 11.51
CA ASP A 128 11.29 -1.24 12.75
C ASP A 128 10.77 -2.66 13.08
N TYR A 129 9.45 -2.89 12.94
CA TYR A 129 8.87 -4.22 13.09
C TYR A 129 9.43 -5.21 12.07
N CYS A 130 9.54 -4.82 10.80
CA CYS A 130 10.11 -5.66 9.75
C CYS A 130 11.55 -6.05 10.08
N LEU A 131 12.37 -5.08 10.49
CA LEU A 131 13.75 -5.31 10.86
C LEU A 131 13.88 -6.26 12.06
N GLY A 132 13.05 -6.06 13.09
CA GLY A 132 13.00 -6.95 14.25
C GLY A 132 12.64 -8.40 13.88
N GLN A 133 11.67 -8.59 12.99
CA GLN A 133 11.29 -9.93 12.53
C GLN A 133 12.39 -10.61 11.71
N LYS A 134 13.08 -9.87 10.81
CA LYS A 134 14.23 -10.39 10.05
C LYS A 134 15.36 -10.81 10.97
N ARG A 135 15.73 -9.97 11.95
CA ARG A 135 16.76 -10.28 12.95
C ARG A 135 16.43 -11.54 13.74
N LEU A 136 15.17 -11.66 14.20
CA LEU A 136 14.71 -12.82 14.95
C LEU A 136 14.76 -14.09 14.10
N LEU A 137 14.30 -14.02 12.85
CA LEU A 137 14.28 -15.16 11.95
C LEU A 137 15.71 -15.63 11.63
N LEU A 138 16.61 -14.69 11.30
CA LEU A 138 18.03 -15.01 11.05
C LEU A 138 18.69 -15.63 12.28
N SER A 139 18.37 -15.12 13.46
CA SER A 139 18.92 -15.65 14.71
C SER A 139 18.49 -17.10 14.96
N LYS A 140 17.21 -17.42 14.72
CA LYS A 140 16.71 -18.80 14.82
C LYS A 140 17.41 -19.73 13.83
N ILE A 141 17.60 -19.29 12.58
CA ILE A 141 18.28 -20.09 11.55
C ILE A 141 19.73 -20.37 11.96
N LEU A 142 20.47 -19.34 12.38
CA LEU A 142 21.87 -19.48 12.78
C LEU A 142 22.04 -20.35 14.03
N LEU A 143 21.19 -20.18 15.05
CA LEU A 143 21.22 -21.02 16.25
C LEU A 143 20.84 -22.46 15.95
N SER A 144 19.82 -22.67 15.12
CA SER A 144 19.41 -24.01 14.66
C SER A 144 20.56 -24.73 13.98
N HIS A 145 21.32 -24.05 13.10
CA HIS A 145 22.51 -24.60 12.48
C HIS A 145 23.61 -24.91 13.49
N VAL A 146 24.05 -23.91 14.26
CA VAL A 146 25.26 -24.03 15.09
C VAL A 146 25.07 -25.03 16.23
N LEU A 147 23.89 -25.06 16.83
CA LEU A 147 23.58 -25.91 17.97
C LEU A 147 22.88 -27.21 17.55
N ASN A 148 22.70 -27.45 16.25
CA ASN A 148 21.98 -28.60 15.69
C ASN A 148 20.58 -28.79 16.32
N LEU A 149 19.84 -27.70 16.49
CA LEU A 149 18.51 -27.69 17.07
C LEU A 149 17.44 -27.78 15.98
N ASP A 150 16.42 -28.62 16.18
CA ASP A 150 15.23 -28.59 15.33
C ASP A 150 14.36 -27.39 15.70
N MET A 151 14.44 -26.34 14.86
CA MET A 151 13.63 -25.12 14.98
C MET A 151 12.71 -24.92 13.78
N MET A 152 12.56 -25.91 12.90
CA MET A 152 11.86 -25.74 11.62
C MET A 152 10.41 -25.32 11.80
N SER A 153 9.70 -25.93 12.76
CA SER A 153 8.33 -25.56 13.12
C SER A 153 8.22 -24.10 13.59
N ALA A 154 9.16 -23.64 14.43
CA ALA A 154 9.20 -22.29 14.96
C ALA A 154 9.60 -21.24 13.91
N ILE A 155 10.40 -21.62 12.91
CA ILE A 155 10.75 -20.81 11.73
C ILE A 155 9.53 -20.67 10.83
N HIS A 156 8.88 -21.79 10.47
CA HIS A 156 7.67 -21.79 9.63
C HIS A 156 6.55 -20.96 10.24
N ALA A 157 6.23 -21.18 11.52
CA ALA A 157 5.20 -20.44 12.23
C ALA A 157 5.46 -18.92 12.25
N GLN A 158 6.73 -18.50 12.36
CA GLN A 158 7.08 -17.08 12.29
C GLN A 158 6.90 -16.51 10.88
N VAL A 159 7.35 -17.23 9.84
CA VAL A 159 7.20 -16.80 8.45
C VAL A 159 5.72 -16.61 8.10
N GLU A 160 4.89 -17.60 8.39
CA GLU A 160 3.45 -17.57 8.13
C GLU A 160 2.73 -16.44 8.86
N SER A 161 3.09 -16.18 10.11
CA SER A 161 2.42 -15.17 10.93
C SER A 161 2.95 -13.75 10.77
N SER A 162 4.08 -13.55 10.07
CA SER A 162 4.77 -12.26 10.00
C SER A 162 4.03 -11.17 9.22
N GLU A 163 3.25 -11.56 8.19
CA GLU A 163 2.64 -10.66 7.19
C GLU A 163 3.65 -9.78 6.43
N ILE A 164 4.94 -10.12 6.48
CA ILE A 164 6.03 -9.41 5.80
C ILE A 164 6.32 -10.13 4.48
N PRO A 165 6.16 -9.47 3.33
CA PRO A 165 6.47 -10.05 2.04
C PRO A 165 7.93 -10.51 1.98
N ASN A 166 8.17 -11.69 1.42
CA ASN A 166 9.51 -12.22 1.12
C ASN A 166 10.46 -12.36 2.34
N ILE A 167 9.95 -12.30 3.58
CA ILE A 167 10.81 -12.34 4.77
C ILE A 167 11.72 -13.57 4.80
N TYR A 168 11.20 -14.75 4.41
CA TYR A 168 11.97 -15.98 4.39
C TYR A 168 13.08 -15.93 3.36
N SER A 169 12.77 -15.55 2.12
CA SER A 169 13.77 -15.50 1.04
C SER A 169 14.86 -14.47 1.31
N GLU A 170 14.49 -13.29 1.83
CA GLU A 170 15.48 -12.25 2.18
C GLU A 170 16.37 -12.71 3.33
N THR A 171 15.78 -13.31 4.37
CA THR A 171 16.56 -13.79 5.52
C THR A 171 17.46 -14.96 5.15
N MET A 172 16.97 -15.88 4.31
CA MET A 172 17.76 -17.01 3.84
C MET A 172 18.91 -16.56 2.93
N HIS A 173 18.69 -15.53 2.10
CA HIS A 173 19.76 -14.92 1.32
C HIS A 173 20.88 -14.40 2.22
N GLU A 174 20.53 -13.63 3.26
CA GLU A 174 21.54 -13.13 4.20
C GLU A 174 22.23 -14.25 4.98
N TYR A 175 21.51 -15.30 5.35
CA TYR A 175 22.11 -16.47 6.00
C TYR A 175 23.14 -17.18 5.10
N LEU A 176 22.81 -17.42 3.83
CA LEU A 176 23.72 -18.06 2.87
C LEU A 176 24.97 -17.22 2.59
N HIS A 177 24.87 -15.90 2.76
CA HIS A 177 25.95 -14.95 2.55
C HIS A 177 26.42 -14.30 3.86
N ILE A 178 26.20 -14.94 5.01
CA ILE A 178 26.41 -14.32 6.33
C ILE A 178 27.85 -13.85 6.56
N GLU A 179 28.80 -14.47 5.89
CA GLU A 179 30.22 -14.11 5.94
C GLU A 179 30.54 -12.82 5.17
N THR A 180 29.81 -12.57 4.09
CA THR A 180 30.03 -11.47 3.14
C THR A 180 28.90 -10.44 3.14
N SER A 181 27.93 -10.59 4.05
CA SER A 181 26.76 -9.72 4.15
C SER A 181 27.20 -8.27 4.36
N LYS A 182 26.56 -7.37 3.63
CA LYS A 182 26.74 -5.91 3.78
C LYS A 182 25.59 -5.28 4.57
N GLU A 183 24.58 -6.08 4.93
CA GLU A 183 23.40 -5.61 5.62
C GLU A 183 23.71 -5.40 7.11
N PRO A 184 23.59 -4.17 7.64
CA PRO A 184 24.00 -3.86 9.01
C PRO A 184 23.30 -4.75 10.06
N TRP A 185 22.03 -5.07 9.83
CA TRP A 185 21.24 -5.87 10.76
C TRP A 185 21.67 -7.34 10.77
N ALA A 186 22.13 -7.89 9.65
CA ALA A 186 22.61 -9.26 9.56
C ALA A 186 23.99 -9.40 10.20
N ILE A 187 24.86 -8.40 9.98
CA ILE A 187 26.17 -8.28 10.64
C ILE A 187 25.99 -8.24 12.16
N GLU A 188 25.05 -7.44 12.66
CA GLU A 188 24.74 -7.34 14.09
C GLU A 188 24.26 -8.66 14.69
N VAL A 189 23.35 -9.36 14.01
CA VAL A 189 22.86 -10.68 14.45
C VAL A 189 24.01 -11.68 14.54
N ARG A 190 24.85 -11.74 13.50
CA ARG A 190 26.02 -12.62 13.48
C ARG A 190 26.98 -12.31 14.63
N ALA A 191 27.31 -11.03 14.83
CA ALA A 191 28.19 -10.59 15.91
C ALA A 191 27.61 -10.97 17.29
N SER A 192 26.31 -10.79 17.47
CA SER A 192 25.59 -11.15 18.69
C SER A 192 25.68 -12.65 18.95
N ILE A 193 25.39 -13.49 17.96
CA ILE A 193 25.46 -14.96 18.11
C ILE A 193 26.90 -15.42 18.37
N LYS A 194 27.89 -14.84 17.68
CA LYS A 194 29.30 -15.17 17.91
C LYS A 194 29.72 -14.84 19.35
N SER A 195 29.35 -13.67 19.86
CA SER A 195 29.60 -13.31 21.27
C SER A 195 28.92 -14.29 22.22
N LEU A 196 27.66 -14.64 21.94
CA LEU A 196 26.90 -15.58 22.76
C LEU A 196 27.51 -16.99 22.79
N LEU A 197 28.07 -17.47 21.68
CA LEU A 197 28.75 -18.76 21.59
C LEU A 197 30.13 -18.77 22.25
N GLN A 198 30.80 -17.61 22.33
CA GLN A 198 32.04 -17.48 23.08
C GLN A 198 31.79 -17.58 24.58
N ASP A 199 30.72 -16.95 25.07
CA ASP A 199 30.28 -17.08 26.47
C ASP A 199 29.86 -18.53 26.81
N TYR A 200 29.29 -19.27 25.85
CA TYR A 200 28.82 -20.65 26.00
C TYR A 200 29.92 -21.66 26.34
N GLN A 201 31.18 -21.46 25.94
CA GLN A 201 32.28 -22.39 26.24
C GLN A 201 32.60 -22.50 27.75
N SER A 202 31.81 -21.85 28.62
CA SER A 202 32.01 -21.79 30.08
C SER A 202 30.86 -22.34 30.96
N GLU A 203 29.63 -22.57 30.47
CA GLU A 203 28.48 -23.04 31.30
C GLU A 203 27.41 -23.90 30.56
N ASN A 204 26.53 -24.58 31.32
CA ASN A 204 25.62 -25.69 30.98
C ASN A 204 24.47 -25.37 29.96
N GLU A 205 24.15 -26.31 29.06
CA GLU A 205 23.34 -26.14 27.81
C GLU A 205 21.89 -25.61 27.97
N HIS A 206 21.15 -26.03 29.01
CA HIS A 206 19.70 -25.80 29.07
C HIS A 206 19.28 -24.40 29.57
N THR A 207 20.09 -23.77 30.43
CA THR A 207 19.85 -22.40 30.92
C THR A 207 20.07 -21.38 29.81
N LEU A 208 20.93 -21.72 28.84
CA LEU A 208 21.34 -20.87 27.74
C LEU A 208 20.22 -20.63 26.73
N MET A 209 19.45 -21.66 26.32
CA MET A 209 18.34 -21.45 25.37
C MET A 209 17.29 -20.47 25.90
N ALA A 210 16.98 -20.55 27.20
CA ALA A 210 16.10 -19.60 27.86
C ALA A 210 16.73 -18.20 27.92
N VAL A 211 18.01 -18.08 28.29
CA VAL A 211 18.71 -16.78 28.38
C VAL A 211 18.96 -16.14 27.01
N LEU A 212 19.25 -16.91 25.96
CA LEU A 212 19.48 -16.45 24.59
C LEU A 212 18.20 -15.90 23.97
N LEU A 213 17.10 -16.65 24.10
CA LEU A 213 15.80 -16.15 23.70
C LEU A 213 15.43 -14.93 24.55
N ILE A 214 15.54 -14.98 25.88
CA ILE A 214 15.18 -13.84 26.75
C ILE A 214 16.05 -12.60 26.49
N ARG A 215 17.36 -12.71 26.28
CA ARG A 215 18.25 -11.57 25.96
C ARG A 215 17.97 -11.02 24.56
N HIS A 216 17.80 -11.88 23.56
CA HIS A 216 17.46 -11.43 22.22
C HIS A 216 16.06 -10.78 22.19
N TYR A 217 15.07 -11.37 22.85
CA TYR A 217 13.74 -10.77 23.01
C TYR A 217 13.78 -9.46 23.83
N LYS A 218 14.65 -9.32 24.83
CA LYS A 218 14.84 -8.05 25.56
C LYS A 218 15.56 -6.98 24.73
N GLN A 219 16.50 -7.34 23.87
CA GLN A 219 17.18 -6.37 22.97
C GLN A 219 16.28 -5.95 21.81
N VAL A 220 15.53 -6.88 21.22
CA VAL A 220 14.56 -6.60 20.15
C VAL A 220 13.30 -5.90 20.71
N GLY A 221 12.87 -6.25 21.92
CA GLY A 221 11.72 -5.64 22.60
C GLY A 221 11.98 -4.26 23.21
N ARG A 222 13.24 -3.88 23.46
CA ARG A 222 13.62 -2.53 23.94
C ARG A 222 13.52 -1.42 22.87
N LEU A 223 13.13 -1.75 21.64
CA LEU A 223 12.67 -0.75 20.67
C LEU A 223 11.25 -0.25 20.97
N LYS A 224 10.56 -0.84 21.95
CA LYS A 224 9.38 -0.25 22.61
C LYS A 224 9.80 0.32 23.96
N HIS A 225 10.36 1.53 23.99
CA HIS A 225 10.22 2.55 25.03
C HIS A 225 11.00 3.81 24.64
#